data_AF-A0A970TVQ3-F1
#
_entry.id   AF-A0A970TVQ3-F1
#
_cell.length_a   1.000
_cell.length_b   1.000
_cell.length_c   1.000
_cell.angle_alpha   90.00
_cell.angle_beta   90.00
_cell.angle_gamma   90.00
#
_symmetry.space_group_name_H-M   'P 1'
#
loop_
_entity.id
_entity.type
_entity.pdbx_description
1 polymer ?
#
loop_
_entity_poly.entity_id
_entity_poly.type
_entity_poly.pdbx_seq_one_letter_code
_entity_poly.pdbx_strand_id
1 'polypeptide(L)' 'RRTASLYADIIADFTAQEAESMQVMIEGMKPATLRAGLRRTLRGNEGVKLAQRGEEAFLIRTMAG' A
#
# COMPACT_ATOMS: atom_id res chain seq x y z
N ARG A 1 -8.49 -11.07 11.54
CA ARG A 1 -8.67 -9.67 11.99
C ARG A 1 -7.36 -8.87 12.08
N ARG A 2 -6.21 -9.47 12.43
CA ARG A 2 -4.88 -8.78 12.55
C ARG A 2 -4.23 -8.31 11.23
N THR A 3 -4.53 -8.92 10.09
CA THR A 3 -3.90 -8.54 8.81
C THR A 3 -4.54 -7.31 8.18
N ALA A 4 -5.83 -7.09 8.42
CA ALA A 4 -6.51 -5.88 7.96
C ALA A 4 -5.97 -4.62 8.66
N SER A 5 -5.58 -4.72 9.93
CA SER A 5 -4.93 -3.61 10.63
C SER A 5 -3.55 -3.31 10.05
N LEU A 6 -2.71 -4.33 9.83
CA LEU A 6 -1.36 -4.13 9.26
C LEU A 6 -1.35 -3.33 7.95
N TYR A 7 -2.18 -3.70 6.97
CA TYR A 7 -2.22 -2.98 5.70
C TYR A 7 -2.81 -1.57 5.84
N ALA A 8 -3.77 -1.38 6.75
CA ALA A 8 -4.33 -0.06 7.02
C ALA A 8 -3.30 0.85 7.70
N ASP A 9 -2.52 0.32 8.64
CA ASP A 9 -1.45 1.02 9.34
C ASP A 9 -0.38 1.49 8.34
N ILE A 10 0.06 0.61 7.42
CA ILE A 10 1.01 0.98 6.36
C ILE A 10 0.49 2.13 5.49
N ILE A 11 -0.81 2.12 5.14
CA ILE A 11 -1.43 3.17 4.32
C ILE A 11 -1.56 4.48 5.12
N ALA A 12 -1.89 4.39 6.40
CA ALA A 12 -1.97 5.55 7.29
C ALA A 12 -0.59 6.20 7.46
N ASP A 13 0.46 5.41 7.72
CA ASP A 13 1.83 5.86 7.81
C ASP A 13 2.30 6.52 6.50
N PHE A 14 2.03 5.90 5.35
CA PHE A 14 2.32 6.49 4.03
C PHE A 14 1.62 7.83 3.84
N THR A 15 0.36 7.94 4.26
CA THR A 15 -0.44 9.15 4.12
C THR A 15 0.12 10.27 5.00
N ALA A 16 0.48 9.95 6.25
CA ALA A 16 1.03 10.86 7.25
C ALA A 16 2.44 11.37 6.90
N GLN A 17 3.25 10.56 6.19
CA GLN A 17 4.57 10.97 5.71
C GLN A 17 4.54 11.99 4.58
N GLU A 18 3.36 12.27 4.00
CA GLU A 18 3.19 13.17 2.84
C GLU A 18 4.07 12.80 1.62
N ALA A 19 4.57 11.56 1.57
CA ALA A 19 5.40 11.08 0.48
C ALA A 19 4.60 10.95 -0.82
N GLU A 20 5.28 11.13 -1.95
CA GLU A 20 4.71 10.89 -3.29
C GLU A 20 4.65 9.41 -3.63
N SER A 21 5.66 8.64 -3.22
CA SER A 21 5.71 7.19 -3.39
C SER A 21 6.52 6.50 -2.31
N MET A 22 6.18 5.26 -2.01
CA MET A 22 6.89 4.43 -1.03
C MET A 22 6.87 2.98 -1.45
N GLN A 23 8.04 2.33 -1.46
CA GLN A 23 8.13 0.88 -1.62
C GLN A 23 7.62 0.21 -0.34
N VAL A 24 6.74 -0.78 -0.49
CA VAL A 24 6.26 -1.59 0.62
C VAL A 24 6.87 -2.98 0.53
N MET A 25 7.52 -3.39 1.60
CA MET A 25 8.06 -4.74 1.78
C MET A 25 7.82 -5.19 3.21
N ILE A 26 7.45 -6.45 3.38
CA ILE A 26 7.29 -7.08 4.69
C ILE A 26 8.13 -8.36 4.66
N GLU A 27 9.12 -8.43 5.54
CA GLU A 27 10.00 -9.59 5.64
C GLU A 27 9.18 -10.86 5.89
N GLY A 28 9.50 -11.94 5.16
CA GLY A 28 8.76 -13.20 5.22
C GLY A 28 7.38 -13.20 4.52
N MET A 29 6.93 -12.07 3.96
CA MET A 29 5.68 -12.02 3.19
C MET A 29 5.94 -12.13 1.69
N LYS A 30 5.23 -13.05 1.03
CA LYS A 30 5.28 -13.15 -0.44
C LYS A 30 4.77 -11.84 -1.08
N PRO A 31 5.44 -11.29 -2.10
CA PRO A 31 5.03 -10.04 -2.74
C PRO A 31 3.59 -10.07 -3.27
N ALA A 32 3.14 -11.21 -3.81
CA ALA A 32 1.76 -11.37 -4.28
C ALA A 32 0.72 -11.26 -3.15
N THR A 33 1.03 -11.78 -1.96
CA THR A 33 0.16 -11.68 -0.77
C THR A 33 0.11 -10.24 -0.28
N LEU A 34 1.25 -9.56 -0.23
CA LEU A 34 1.33 -8.14 0.11
C LEU A 34 0.46 -7.29 -0.83
N ARG A 35 0.63 -7.48 -2.14
CA ARG A 35 -0.17 -6.76 -3.15
C ARG A 35 -1.67 -7.02 -3.00
N ALA A 36 -2.08 -8.27 -2.74
CA ALA A 36 -3.48 -8.60 -2.55
C ALA A 36 -4.07 -7.93 -1.29
N GLY A 37 -3.31 -7.91 -0.20
CA GLY A 37 -3.70 -7.25 1.05
C GLY A 37 -3.83 -5.72 0.91
N LEU A 38 -2.82 -5.08 0.32
CA LEU A 38 -2.84 -3.64 0.05
C LEU A 38 -4.00 -3.28 -0.88
N ARG A 39 -4.17 -4.00 -2.00
CA ARG A 39 -5.27 -3.74 -2.94
C ARG A 39 -6.65 -3.89 -2.31
N ARG A 40 -6.84 -4.84 -1.39
CA ARG A 40 -8.12 -5.00 -0.68
C ARG A 40 -8.39 -3.81 0.25
N THR A 41 -7.35 -3.33 0.92
CA THR A 41 -7.44 -2.25 1.91
C THR A 41 -7.62 -0.88 1.25
N LEU A 42 -7.03 -0.68 0.06
CA LEU A 42 -7.19 0.53 -0.73
C LEU A 42 -8.54 0.66 -1.44
N ARG A 43 -9.43 -0.34 -1.37
CA ARG A 43 -10.78 -0.22 -1.96
C ARG A 43 -11.53 0.91 -1.27
N GLY A 44 -11.77 2.00 -1.99
CA GLY A 44 -12.44 3.21 -1.47
C GLY A 44 -11.49 4.30 -0.97
N ASN A 45 -10.16 4.13 -1.12
CA ASN A 45 -9.19 5.20 -0.88
C ASN A 45 -8.88 5.90 -2.21
N GLU A 46 -9.24 7.18 -2.34
CA GLU A 46 -9.08 7.97 -3.56
C GLU A 46 -7.72 8.68 -3.65
N GLY A 47 -7.00 8.80 -2.54
CA GLY A 47 -5.73 9.53 -2.46
C GLY A 47 -4.48 8.66 -2.64
N VAL A 48 -4.63 7.33 -2.59
CA VAL A 48 -3.52 6.38 -2.63
C VAL A 48 -3.82 5.23 -3.60
N LYS A 49 -2.88 4.92 -4.49
CA LYS A 49 -2.95 3.75 -5.37
C LYS A 49 -1.78 2.80 -5.13
N LEU A 50 -1.99 1.54 -5.49
CA LEU A 50 -0.95 0.53 -5.54
C LEU A 50 -0.35 0.47 -6.95
N ALA A 51 0.95 0.70 -7.05
CA ALA A 51 1.75 0.46 -8.25
C ALA A 51 2.60 -0.82 -8.08
N GLN A 52 2.91 -1.46 -9.20
CA GLN A 52 3.79 -2.63 -9.26
C GLN A 52 4.93 -2.34 -10.23
N ARG A 53 6.16 -2.63 -9.82
CA ARG A 53 7.35 -2.59 -10.69
C ARG A 53 8.09 -3.91 -10.51
N GLY A 54 8.02 -4.79 -11.51
CA GLY A 54 8.51 -6.17 -11.35
C GLY A 54 7.81 -6.91 -10.20
N GLU A 55 8.58 -7.41 -9.24
CA GLU A 55 8.06 -8.09 -8.05
C GLU A 55 7.69 -7.13 -6.91
N GLU A 56 8.09 -5.86 -7.02
CA GLU A 56 7.96 -4.88 -5.95
C GLU A 56 6.57 -4.25 -5.93
N ALA A 57 6.14 -3.85 -4.73
CA ALA A 57 4.88 -3.16 -4.48
C ALA A 57 5.17 -1.74 -4.00
N PHE A 58 4.48 -0.76 -4.58
CA PHE A 58 4.62 0.64 -4.23
C PHE A 58 3.27 1.24 -3.89
N LEU A 59 3.19 2.03 -2.83
CA LEU A 59 2.11 2.99 -2.64
C LEU A 59 2.50 4.28 -3.35
N ILE A 60 1.57 4.84 -4.11
CA ILE A 60 1.72 6.10 -4.80
C ILE A 60 0.58 7.02 -4.41
N ARG A 61 0.91 8.29 -4.15
CA ARG A 61 -0.08 9.33 -3.95
C ARG A 61 -0.66 9.69 -5.30
N THR A 62 -1.98 9.68 -5.41
CA THR A 62 -2.64 10.25 -6.57
C THR A 62 -3.09 11.66 -6.27
N MET A 63 -2.58 12.61 -7.04
CA MET A 63 -3.25 13.88 -7.20
C MET A 63 -4.63 13.53 -7.75
N ALA A 64 -5.69 13.86 -7.01
CA ALA A 64 -7.03 13.86 -7.59
C ALA A 64 -6.97 14.78 -8.81
N GLY A 65 -7.08 14.18 -10.00
CA GLY A 65 -7.22 14.92 -11.25
C GLY A 65 -8.63 15.46 -11.39
#